data_AF-A0A2V7NJI2-F1
#
_entry.id   AF-A0A2V7NJI2-F1
#
_cell.length_a   1.000
_cell.length_b   1.000
_cell.length_c   1.000
_cell.angle_alpha   90.00
_cell.angle_beta   90.00
_cell.angle_gamma   90.00
#
_symmetry.space_group_name_H-M   'P 1'
#
loop_
_entity.id
_entity.type
_entity.pdbx_description
1 polymer ?
#
loop_
_entity_poly.entity_id
_entity_poly.type
_entity_poly.pdbx_seq_one_letter_code
_entity_poly.pdbx_strand_id
1 'polypeptide(L)'
;MDGSEYEPLAEIEVDQVKPERQGFTLSGQGPDNSEYQLDLRFEMPLDQRTRTVLGELLSHSDLIISRRAPGALVQALRQRRNRAPQR
;
A
#
# COMPACT_ATOMS: atom_id res chain seq x y z
N MET A 1 -26.11 -2.82 -0.51
CA MET A 1 -24.91 -2.22 -1.12
C MET A 1 -23.75 -2.62 -0.23
N ASP A 2 -22.89 -3.51 -0.71
CA ASP A 2 -21.69 -3.94 0.02
C ASP A 2 -20.78 -2.71 0.17
N GLY A 3 -20.88 -2.06 1.33
CA GLY A 3 -19.98 -0.97 1.69
C GLY A 3 -18.58 -1.56 1.75
N SER A 4 -17.70 -1.13 0.85
CA SER A 4 -16.31 -1.55 0.88
C SER A 4 -15.75 -1.32 2.28
N GLU A 5 -15.13 -2.35 2.84
CA GLU A 5 -14.55 -2.34 4.20
C GLU A 5 -13.44 -1.27 4.37
N TYR A 6 -13.08 -0.60 3.28
CA TYR A 6 -12.12 0.48 3.16
C TYR A 6 -12.74 1.61 2.31
N GLU A 7 -12.52 2.84 2.76
CA GLU A 7 -12.85 4.08 2.08
C GLU A 7 -11.57 4.65 1.44
N PRO A 8 -11.58 5.00 0.15
CA PRO A 8 -10.42 5.61 -0.50
C PRO A 8 -10.13 6.98 0.12
N LEU A 9 -8.84 7.27 0.32
CA LEU A 9 -8.33 8.54 0.82
C LEU A 9 -7.67 9.36 -0.28
N ALA A 10 -6.88 8.70 -1.12
CA ALA A 10 -6.16 9.32 -2.21
C ALA A 10 -5.80 8.28 -3.26
N GLU A 11 -5.76 8.72 -4.50
CA GLU A 11 -5.17 8.03 -5.63
C GLU A 11 -4.09 8.99 -6.17
N ILE A 12 -2.85 8.50 -6.22
CA ILE A 12 -1.66 9.30 -6.51
C ILE A 12 -0.91 8.59 -7.64
N GLU A 13 -0.74 9.27 -8.77
CA GLU A 13 0.16 8.81 -9.83
C GLU A 13 1.60 8.78 -9.29
N VAL A 14 2.31 7.68 -9.54
CA VAL A 14 3.72 7.58 -9.12
C VAL A 14 4.59 8.35 -10.11
N ASP A 15 5.21 9.44 -9.63
CA ASP A 15 6.11 10.27 -10.44
C ASP A 15 7.57 9.85 -10.34
N GLN A 16 7.96 9.24 -9.22
CA GLN A 16 9.32 8.82 -8.96
C GLN A 16 9.35 7.47 -8.23
N VAL A 17 10.22 6.60 -8.75
CA VAL A 17 10.57 5.31 -8.12
C VAL A 17 12.05 5.32 -7.82
N LYS A 18 12.38 5.26 -6.52
CA LYS A 18 13.76 5.18 -6.05
C LYS A 18 14.06 3.76 -5.59
N PRO A 19 14.98 3.02 -6.25
CA PRO A 19 15.43 1.73 -5.76
C PRO A 19 16.25 1.89 -4.48
N GLU A 20 15.90 1.11 -3.47
CA GLU A 20 16.55 1.06 -2.17
C GLU A 20 17.24 -0.30 -1.96
N ARG A 21 18.05 -0.44 -0.91
CA ARG A 21 18.77 -1.69 -0.61
C ARG A 21 17.84 -2.90 -0.47
N GLN A 22 16.65 -2.69 0.07
CA GLN A 22 15.66 -3.74 0.35
C GLN A 22 14.26 -3.34 -0.14
N GLY A 23 14.17 -2.71 -1.31
CA GLY A 23 12.89 -2.40 -1.95
C GLY A 23 12.89 -1.10 -2.71
N PHE A 24 11.83 -0.31 -2.57
CA PHE A 24 11.62 0.91 -3.34
C PHE A 24 10.95 1.97 -2.49
N THR A 25 11.29 3.22 -2.73
CA THR A 25 10.49 4.36 -2.31
C THR A 25 9.75 4.92 -3.52
N LEU A 26 8.44 5.08 -3.38
CA LEU A 26 7.54 5.62 -4.40
C LEU A 26 7.06 6.98 -3.90
N SER A 27 7.04 7.98 -4.77
CA SER A 27 6.45 9.28 -4.47
C SER A 27 5.51 9.74 -5.57
N GLY A 28 4.68 10.72 -5.23
CA GLY A 28 3.78 11.39 -6.14
C GLY A 28 3.00 12.51 -5.45
N GLN A 29 2.35 13.36 -6.26
CA GLN A 29 1.50 14.43 -5.75
C GLN A 29 0.05 13.96 -5.64
N GLY A 30 -0.55 14.16 -4.47
CA GLY A 30 -1.95 13.85 -4.24
C GLY A 30 -2.91 14.98 -4.62
N PRO A 31 -4.22 14.71 -4.58
CA PRO A 31 -5.26 15.68 -4.94
C PRO A 31 -5.33 16.90 -4.01
N ASP A 32 -4.72 16.82 -2.83
CA ASP A 32 -4.59 17.90 -1.85
C ASP A 32 -3.34 18.79 -2.10
N ASN A 33 -2.59 18.54 -3.19
CA ASN A 33 -1.30 19.14 -3.50
C ASN A 33 -0.20 18.81 -2.47
N SER A 34 -0.40 17.80 -1.64
CA SER A 34 0.64 17.26 -0.78
C SER A 34 1.48 16.23 -1.55
N GLU A 35 2.76 16.16 -1.21
CA GLU A 35 3.61 15.06 -1.64
C GLU A 35 3.34 13.83 -0.76
N TYR A 36 3.13 12.69 -1.39
CA TYR A 36 2.97 11.40 -0.72
C TYR A 36 4.20 10.54 -0.99
N GLN A 37 4.61 9.79 0.03
CA GLN A 37 5.69 8.82 -0.07
C GLN A 37 5.23 7.47 0.47
N LEU A 38 5.50 6.39 -0.27
CA LEU A 38 5.34 5.01 0.17
C LEU A 38 6.68 4.28 0.12
N ASP A 39 7.05 3.68 1.25
CA ASP A 39 8.19 2.78 1.34
C ASP A 39 7.74 1.32 1.18
N LEU A 40 8.10 0.70 0.07
CA LEU A 40 7.95 -0.73 -0.16
C LEU A 40 9.22 -1.46 0.28
N ARG A 41 9.11 -2.39 1.23
CA ARG A 41 10.24 -3.17 1.75
C ARG A 41 10.02 -4.66 1.53
N PHE A 42 11.04 -5.34 1.01
CA PHE A 42 11.05 -6.79 0.86
C PHE A 42 11.87 -7.45 1.97
N GLU A 43 11.38 -8.58 2.48
CA GLU A 43 12.09 -9.38 3.50
C GLU A 43 13.35 -10.05 2.94
N MET A 44 13.41 -10.29 1.63
CA MET A 44 14.55 -10.88 0.94
C MET A 44 15.16 -9.88 -0.05
N PRO A 45 16.49 -9.90 -0.24
CA PRO A 45 17.14 -9.06 -1.22
C PRO A 45 16.70 -9.46 -2.64
N LEU A 46 16.41 -8.46 -3.46
CA LEU A 46 16.15 -8.65 -4.89
C LEU A 46 17.46 -8.69 -5.67
N ASP A 47 17.59 -9.66 -6.57
CA ASP A 47 18.64 -9.65 -7.60
C ASP A 47 18.49 -8.43 -8.53
N GLN A 48 19.55 -8.13 -9.29
CA GLN A 48 19.59 -6.94 -10.14
C GLN A 48 18.50 -6.93 -11.22
N ARG A 49 18.22 -8.09 -11.85
CA ARG A 49 17.23 -8.18 -12.93
C ARG A 49 15.83 -7.96 -12.39
N THR A 50 15.50 -8.63 -11.29
CA THR A 50 14.20 -8.49 -10.61
C THR A 50 13.99 -7.06 -10.15
N ARG A 51 15.04 -6.40 -9.63
CA ARG A 51 14.97 -4.99 -9.24
C ARG A 51 14.68 -4.06 -10.41
N THR A 52 15.32 -4.26 -11.56
CA THR A 52 15.06 -3.45 -12.76
C THR A 52 13.62 -3.62 -13.24
N VAL A 53 13.14 -4.87 -13.33
CA VAL A 53 11.77 -5.14 -13.80
C VAL A 53 10.74 -4.55 -12.84
N LEU A 54 10.91 -4.72 -11.53
CA LEU A 54 9.99 -4.15 -10.55
C LEU A 54 10.04 -2.63 -10.54
N GLY A 55 11.22 -2.02 -10.69
CA GLY A 55 11.34 -0.56 -10.79
C GLY A 55 10.54 0.01 -11.96
N GLU A 56 10.64 -0.62 -13.14
CA GLU A 56 9.86 -0.22 -14.32
C GLU A 56 8.36 -0.40 -14.10
N LEU A 57 7.92 -1.53 -13.55
CA LEU A 57 6.50 -1.75 -13.29
C LEU A 57 5.93 -0.73 -12.31
N LEU A 58 6.70 -0.37 -11.28
CA LEU A 58 6.29 0.59 -10.27
C LEU A 58 6.23 2.03 -10.83
N SER A 59 7.04 2.38 -11.83
CA SER A 59 7.02 3.73 -12.43
C SER A 59 5.81 3.99 -13.32
N HIS A 60 5.06 2.95 -13.68
CA HIS A 60 3.81 3.05 -14.45
C HIS A 60 2.61 2.59 -13.60
N SER A 61 2.62 2.92 -12.32
CA SER A 61 1.60 2.48 -11.37
C SER A 61 1.01 3.64 -10.58
N ASP A 62 -0.17 3.40 -10.00
CA ASP A 62 -0.85 4.33 -9.12
C ASP A 62 -0.81 3.83 -7.67
N LEU A 63 -0.64 4.77 -6.75
CA LEU A 63 -0.74 4.56 -5.32
C LEU A 63 -2.16 4.86 -4.83
N ILE A 64 -2.91 3.81 -4.50
CA ILE A 64 -4.25 3.92 -3.93
C ILE A 64 -4.17 3.76 -2.40
N ILE A 65 -4.35 4.85 -1.67
CA ILE A 65 -4.42 4.84 -0.20
C ILE A 65 -5.88 4.72 0.20
N SER A 66 -6.24 3.66 0.92
CA SER A 66 -7.58 3.49 1.51
C SER A 66 -7.49 3.26 3.01
N ARG A 67 -8.48 3.74 3.78
CA ARG A 67 -8.58 3.50 5.22
C ARG A 67 -9.88 2.83 5.59
N ARG A 68 -9.89 2.04 6.66
CA ARG A 68 -11.13 1.53 7.25
C ARG A 68 -11.69 2.53 8.26
N ALA A 69 -13.01 2.71 8.27
CA ALA A 69 -13.68 3.49 9.31
C ALA A 69 -13.41 2.88 10.71
N PRO A 70 -13.14 3.69 11.75
CA PRO A 70 -12.78 3.18 13.08
C PRO A 70 -13.77 2.16 13.68
N GLY A 71 -15.07 2.36 13.45
CA GLY A 71 -16.12 1.42 13.90
C GLY A 71 -16.09 0.07 13.19
N ALA A 72 -15.74 0.04 11.90
CA ALA A 72 -15.59 -1.19 11.12
C ALA A 72 -14.32 -1.97 11.50
N LEU A 73 -13.25 -1.27 11.92
CA LEU A 73 -12.03 -1.92 12.44
C LEU A 73 -12.33 -2.71 13.72
N VAL A 74 -13.04 -2.11 14.67
CA VAL A 74 -13.43 -2.78 15.93
C VAL A 74 -14.29 -4.01 15.66
N GLN A 75 -15.23 -3.93 14.73
CA GLN A 75 -16.06 -5.08 14.33
C GLN A 75 -15.22 -6.18 13.68
N ALA A 76 -14.32 -5.86 12.75
CA ALA A 76 -13.45 -6.84 12.10
C ALA A 76 -12.48 -7.52 13.07
N LEU A 77 -11.91 -6.77 14.03
CA LEU A 77 -11.07 -7.34 15.08
C LEU A 77 -11.86 -8.31 15.98
N ARG A 78 -13.11 -7.98 16.34
CA ARG A 78 -14.01 -8.89 17.07
C ARG A 78 -14.32 -10.15 16.27
N GLN A 79 -14.60 -10.02 14.97
CA GLN A 79 -14.84 -11.16 14.09
C GLN A 79 -13.61 -12.09 13.97
N ARG A 80 -12.40 -11.53 13.84
CA ARG A 80 -11.15 -12.33 13.86
C ARG A 80 -10.97 -13.06 15.18
N ARG A 81 -11.24 -12.40 16.31
CA ARG A 81 -11.15 -13.03 17.63
C ARG A 81 -12.15 -14.18 17.81
N ASN A 82 -13.35 -14.04 17.27
CA ASN A 82 -14.38 -15.09 17.31
C ASN A 82 -14.13 -16.23 16.29
N ARG A 83 -13.29 -16.00 15.27
CA ARG A 83 -12.87 -17.00 14.28
C ARG A 83 -11.60 -17.77 14.66
N ALA A 84 -10.86 -17.33 15.68
CA ALA A 84 -9.77 -18.14 16.22
C ALA A 84 -10.38 -19.41 16.85
N PRO A 85 -9.92 -20.62 16.48
CA PRO A 85 -10.49 -21.85 17.01
C PRO A 85 -10.27 -21.85 18.53
N GLN A 86 -11.38 -21.93 19.28
CA GLN A 86 -11.33 -22.36 20.67
C GLN A 86 -10.72 -23.77 20.65
N ARG A 87 -9.46 -23.86 21.07
CA ARG A 87 -8.77 -25.13 21.31
C ARG A 87 -9.46 -25.90 22.43
#